data_AF-A0A519K726-F1
#
_entry.id   AF-A0A519K726-F1
#
_cell.length_a   1.000
_cell.length_b   1.000
_cell.length_c   1.000
_cell.angle_alpha   90.00
_cell.angle_beta   90.00
_cell.angle_gamma   90.00
#
_symmetry.space_group_name_H-M   'P 1'
#
loop_
_entity.id
_entity.type
_entity.pdbx_description
1 polymer ?
#
loop_
_entity_poly.entity_id
_entity_poly.type
_entity_poly.pdbx_seq_one_letter_code
_entity_poly.pdbx_strand_id
1 'polypeptide(L)'
;MSTDSLTASASLTGDEPWLALPAALAVPPGAGAVCDEEGARKIGRGAAEGIFTTGPVMVAHASLTARRLGISPPPRSSDLLDVLELFAFVRPAKFCAPSPTGLALAMGQSEPKGAEAQALALRVAATGLLKELADPAYPQREDAFTLNETLSRAGWSWSWRVAGALQHQPLRARAHRGSGLDVWSRLAEWEDEAPRGEAGSAPVDSESARIRLEKLLQASGLDETRPTQSDYAAEAAYAFSPRNEEGRPRVLLA
;
A
#
# COMPACT_ATOMS: atom_id res chain seq x y z
N MET A 1 5.80 39.93 -0.39
CA MET A 1 5.32 38.59 -0.74
C MET A 1 4.85 37.94 0.55
N SER A 2 3.55 38.08 0.83
CA SER A 2 2.95 37.56 2.07
C SER A 2 2.58 36.10 1.88
N THR A 3 3.15 35.23 2.70
CA THR A 3 2.73 33.84 2.86
C THR A 3 1.65 33.80 3.93
N ASP A 4 0.39 33.96 3.53
CA ASP A 4 -0.74 33.68 4.41
C ASP A 4 -0.80 32.17 4.65
N SER A 5 -0.43 31.77 5.86
CA SER A 5 -0.65 30.43 6.39
C SER A 5 -2.13 30.26 6.69
N LEU A 6 -2.86 29.65 5.76
CA LEU A 6 -4.21 29.15 5.97
C LEU A 6 -4.16 27.86 6.81
N THR A 7 -3.85 27.98 8.10
CA THR A 7 -4.28 26.99 9.10
C THR A 7 -5.72 27.33 9.49
N ALA A 8 -6.66 26.98 8.61
CA ALA A 8 -8.07 27.05 8.94
C ALA A 8 -8.35 25.98 10.01
N SER A 9 -8.49 26.42 11.25
CA SER A 9 -9.04 25.62 12.33
C SER A 9 -10.50 25.32 11.99
N ALA A 10 -10.76 24.15 11.40
CA ALA A 10 -12.10 23.74 11.04
C ALA A 10 -12.95 23.59 12.31
N SER A 11 -13.90 24.51 12.48
CA SER A 11 -14.96 24.40 13.48
C SER A 11 -15.79 23.13 13.20
N LEU A 12 -16.00 22.32 14.23
CA LEU A 12 -16.95 21.21 14.23
C LEU A 12 -18.38 21.77 14.11
N THR A 13 -18.85 22.00 12.90
CA THR A 13 -20.28 22.12 12.63
C THR A 13 -20.89 20.73 12.77
N GLY A 14 -21.99 20.58 13.51
CA GLY A 14 -22.72 19.31 13.61
C GLY A 14 -23.28 18.81 12.27
N ASP A 15 -23.16 19.58 11.20
CA ASP A 15 -23.42 19.16 9.84
C ASP A 15 -22.31 18.21 9.35
N GLU A 16 -22.71 17.14 8.64
CA GLU A 16 -21.81 16.16 8.02
C GLU A 16 -21.73 16.39 6.50
N PRO A 17 -21.19 17.53 5.99
CA PRO A 17 -21.19 17.84 4.56
C PRO A 17 -20.38 16.82 3.73
N TRP A 18 -19.45 16.10 4.38
CA TRP A 18 -18.72 15.00 3.80
C TRP A 18 -19.62 13.80 3.43
N LEU A 19 -20.83 13.68 3.98
CA LEU A 19 -21.85 12.71 3.58
C LEU A 19 -22.80 13.16 2.46
N ALA A 20 -22.70 14.41 1.97
CA ALA A 20 -23.49 14.87 0.84
C ALA A 20 -22.98 14.26 -0.48
N LEU A 21 -23.18 12.95 -0.67
CA LEU A 21 -22.60 12.16 -1.76
C LEU A 21 -23.25 12.46 -3.12
N PRO A 22 -22.48 12.46 -4.23
CA PRO A 22 -23.07 12.55 -5.56
C PRO A 22 -23.85 11.27 -5.91
N ALA A 23 -24.54 11.30 -7.05
CA ALA A 23 -25.32 10.17 -7.51
C ALA A 23 -24.44 8.91 -7.72
N ALA A 24 -24.94 7.76 -7.30
CA ALA A 24 -24.28 6.47 -7.49
C ALA A 24 -24.76 5.81 -8.78
N LEU A 25 -23.84 5.53 -9.71
CA LEU A 25 -24.12 4.90 -10.99
C LEU A 25 -23.69 3.43 -10.95
N ALA A 26 -24.64 2.53 -11.23
CA ALA A 26 -24.38 1.11 -11.45
C ALA A 26 -24.73 0.73 -12.90
N VAL A 27 -23.78 0.13 -13.59
CA VAL A 27 -23.94 -0.34 -14.98
C VAL A 27 -23.60 -1.83 -15.06
N PRO A 28 -24.44 -2.76 -14.55
CA PRO A 28 -24.25 -4.19 -14.81
C PRO A 28 -24.47 -4.53 -16.30
N PRO A 29 -24.10 -5.74 -16.78
CA PRO A 29 -24.33 -6.13 -18.17
C PRO A 29 -25.79 -5.94 -18.59
N GLY A 30 -26.03 -5.13 -19.63
CA GLY A 30 -27.36 -4.91 -20.22
C GLY A 30 -28.32 -4.02 -19.41
N ALA A 31 -27.88 -3.41 -18.30
CA ALA A 31 -28.73 -2.53 -17.51
C ALA A 31 -27.93 -1.37 -16.89
N GLY A 32 -28.64 -0.29 -16.54
CA GLY A 32 -28.09 0.86 -15.84
C GLY A 32 -29.08 1.36 -14.80
N ALA A 33 -28.58 1.85 -13.68
CA ALA A 33 -29.38 2.52 -12.67
C ALA A 33 -28.55 3.62 -11.98
N VAL A 34 -29.25 4.63 -11.50
CA VAL A 34 -28.70 5.69 -10.66
C VAL A 34 -29.40 5.67 -9.31
N CYS A 35 -28.67 6.00 -8.24
CA CYS A 35 -29.23 6.26 -6.93
C CYS A 35 -28.72 7.61 -6.40
N ASP A 36 -29.64 8.54 -6.21
CA ASP A 36 -29.41 9.87 -5.63
C ASP A 36 -30.42 10.10 -4.48
N GLU A 37 -30.65 11.35 -4.10
CA GLU A 37 -31.59 11.71 -3.01
C GLU A 37 -33.03 11.25 -3.27
N GLU A 38 -33.44 11.13 -4.53
CA GLU A 38 -34.77 10.65 -4.92
C GLU A 38 -34.90 9.12 -4.86
N GLY A 39 -33.78 8.41 -4.66
CA GLY A 39 -33.73 6.96 -4.58
C GLY A 39 -33.19 6.29 -5.85
N ALA A 40 -33.19 4.96 -5.83
CA ALA A 40 -32.66 4.16 -6.93
C ALA A 40 -33.67 3.98 -8.05
N ARG A 41 -33.26 4.25 -9.30
CA ARG A 41 -34.10 4.11 -10.49
C ARG A 41 -33.31 3.60 -11.68
N LYS A 42 -33.96 2.78 -12.51
CA LYS A 42 -33.39 2.31 -13.79
C LYS A 42 -33.22 3.47 -14.76
N ILE A 43 -32.15 3.44 -15.54
CA ILE A 43 -31.87 4.40 -16.60
C ILE A 43 -31.38 3.68 -17.87
N GLY A 44 -31.57 4.35 -19.01
CA GLY A 44 -31.01 3.89 -20.29
C GLY A 44 -29.52 4.19 -20.41
N ARG A 45 -28.84 3.51 -21.34
CA ARG A 45 -27.38 3.66 -21.58
C ARG A 45 -26.97 5.12 -21.83
N GLY A 46 -27.71 5.87 -22.64
CA GLY A 46 -27.39 7.28 -22.93
C GLY A 46 -27.47 8.19 -21.70
N ALA A 47 -28.45 7.96 -20.81
CA ALA A 47 -28.53 8.69 -19.54
C ALA A 47 -27.38 8.30 -18.59
N ALA A 48 -27.01 7.02 -18.56
CA ALA A 48 -25.88 6.54 -17.77
C ALA A 48 -24.54 7.12 -18.26
N GLU A 49 -24.36 7.23 -19.58
CA GLU A 49 -23.21 7.90 -20.20
C GLU A 49 -23.16 9.39 -19.86
N GLY A 50 -24.30 10.09 -19.95
CA GLY A 50 -24.40 11.48 -19.53
C GLY A 50 -23.97 11.67 -18.07
N ILE A 51 -24.59 10.92 -17.14
CA ILE A 51 -24.25 10.97 -15.71
C ILE A 51 -22.76 10.68 -15.48
N PHE A 52 -22.18 9.72 -16.20
CA PHE A 52 -20.77 9.34 -16.06
C PHE A 52 -19.79 10.40 -16.55
N THR A 53 -20.20 11.31 -17.45
CA THR A 53 -19.30 12.22 -18.15
C THR A 53 -19.52 13.70 -17.86
N THR A 54 -20.66 14.10 -17.29
CA THR A 54 -21.03 15.52 -17.16
C THR A 54 -20.84 16.12 -15.78
N GLY A 55 -20.65 15.33 -14.72
CA GLY A 55 -20.51 15.87 -13.38
C GLY A 55 -20.18 14.84 -12.31
N PRO A 56 -20.19 15.24 -11.02
CA PRO A 56 -19.86 14.37 -9.91
C PRO A 56 -20.70 13.10 -9.87
N VAL A 57 -20.04 11.94 -9.87
CA VAL A 57 -20.68 10.62 -9.87
C VAL A 57 -19.85 9.62 -9.08
N MET A 58 -20.52 8.75 -8.32
CA MET A 58 -19.90 7.58 -7.72
C MET A 58 -20.05 6.37 -8.62
N VAL A 59 -18.97 5.60 -8.75
CA VAL A 59 -18.94 4.34 -9.50
C VAL A 59 -18.20 3.26 -8.68
N ALA A 60 -18.38 2.00 -9.07
CA ALA A 60 -17.50 0.92 -8.64
C ALA A 60 -16.70 0.47 -9.85
N HIS A 61 -15.42 0.85 -9.90
CA HIS A 61 -14.51 0.63 -11.03
C HIS A 61 -14.80 1.50 -12.26
N ALA A 62 -14.19 2.69 -12.31
CA ALA A 62 -14.32 3.66 -13.40
C ALA A 62 -14.08 3.07 -14.81
N SER A 63 -12.95 2.38 -15.03
CA SER A 63 -12.63 1.82 -16.36
C SER A 63 -13.60 0.71 -16.79
N LEU A 64 -14.10 -0.10 -15.85
CA LEU A 64 -15.11 -1.11 -16.15
C LEU A 64 -16.45 -0.47 -16.50
N THR A 65 -16.84 0.58 -15.78
CA THR A 65 -18.04 1.38 -16.09
C THR A 65 -17.94 1.97 -17.50
N ALA A 66 -16.83 2.62 -17.85
CA ALA A 66 -16.60 3.16 -19.19
C ALA A 66 -16.70 2.07 -20.28
N ARG A 67 -16.05 0.92 -20.06
CA ARG A 67 -16.12 -0.23 -20.97
C ARG A 67 -17.56 -0.71 -21.18
N ARG A 68 -18.38 -0.77 -20.14
CA ARG A 68 -19.78 -1.20 -20.23
C ARG A 68 -20.69 -0.16 -20.89
N LEU A 69 -20.33 1.12 -20.77
CA LEU A 69 -20.97 2.21 -21.51
C LEU A 69 -20.47 2.32 -22.96
N GLY A 70 -19.44 1.56 -23.34
CA GLY A 70 -18.87 1.54 -24.69
C GLY A 70 -18.12 2.81 -25.05
N ILE A 71 -17.50 3.45 -24.05
CA ILE A 71 -16.67 4.65 -24.21
C ILE A 71 -15.25 4.40 -23.69
N SER A 72 -14.32 5.27 -24.08
CA SER A 72 -12.97 5.25 -23.53
C SER A 72 -12.96 5.59 -22.03
N PRO A 73 -12.13 4.93 -21.20
CA PRO A 73 -11.95 5.31 -19.81
C PRO A 73 -11.56 6.79 -19.70
N PRO A 74 -12.27 7.60 -18.90
CA PRO A 74 -11.94 9.00 -18.71
C PRO A 74 -10.63 9.14 -17.92
N PRO A 75 -9.91 10.26 -18.08
CA PRO A 75 -8.79 10.58 -17.19
C PRO A 75 -9.28 10.73 -15.74
N ARG A 76 -8.34 10.69 -14.77
CA ARG A 76 -8.66 11.02 -13.38
C ARG A 76 -9.28 12.43 -13.31
N SER A 77 -10.36 12.56 -12.54
CA SER A 77 -11.09 13.80 -12.33
C SER A 77 -11.60 13.85 -10.89
N SER A 78 -11.76 15.05 -10.35
CA SER A 78 -12.43 15.29 -9.06
C SER A 78 -13.90 14.86 -9.07
N ASP A 79 -14.52 14.81 -10.25
CA ASP A 79 -15.93 14.44 -10.43
C ASP A 79 -16.17 12.93 -10.44
N LEU A 80 -15.12 12.13 -10.61
CA LEU A 80 -15.25 10.68 -10.67
C LEU A 80 -14.79 10.04 -9.36
N LEU A 81 -15.77 9.63 -8.55
CA LEU A 81 -15.56 9.05 -7.24
C LEU A 81 -15.66 7.52 -7.33
N ASP A 82 -14.53 6.84 -7.45
CA ASP A 82 -14.52 5.37 -7.45
C ASP A 82 -14.56 4.85 -6.00
N VAL A 83 -15.67 4.21 -5.61
CA VAL A 83 -15.87 3.72 -4.24
C VAL A 83 -14.88 2.59 -3.89
N LEU A 84 -14.30 1.91 -4.88
CA LEU A 84 -13.24 0.94 -4.61
C LEU A 84 -11.94 1.61 -4.14
N GLU A 85 -11.64 2.83 -4.62
CA GLU A 85 -10.50 3.60 -4.12
C GLU A 85 -10.73 4.01 -2.65
N LEU A 86 -11.96 4.44 -2.32
CA LEU A 86 -12.33 4.72 -0.93
C LEU A 86 -12.22 3.46 -0.06
N PHE A 87 -12.75 2.32 -0.53
CA PHE A 87 -12.65 1.05 0.19
C PHE A 87 -11.20 0.66 0.47
N ALA A 88 -10.31 0.76 -0.54
CA ALA A 88 -8.90 0.43 -0.40
C ALA A 88 -8.19 1.34 0.61
N PHE A 89 -8.60 2.62 0.69
CA PHE A 89 -8.09 3.55 1.69
C PHE A 89 -8.58 3.21 3.11
N VAL A 90 -9.89 2.98 3.29
CA VAL A 90 -10.47 2.76 4.62
C VAL A 90 -10.09 1.39 5.18
N ARG A 91 -10.07 0.35 4.33
CA ARG A 91 -9.87 -1.05 4.69
C ARG A 91 -8.70 -1.65 3.91
N PRO A 92 -7.46 -1.19 4.16
CA PRO A 92 -6.29 -1.67 3.44
C PRO A 92 -6.12 -3.19 3.62
N ALA A 93 -5.62 -3.85 2.57
CA ALA A 93 -5.38 -5.30 2.53
C ALA A 93 -6.62 -6.17 2.80
N LYS A 94 -7.84 -5.65 2.58
CA LYS A 94 -9.08 -6.44 2.57
C LYS A 94 -9.51 -6.77 1.15
N PHE A 95 -9.98 -7.99 0.93
CA PHE A 95 -10.49 -8.41 -0.36
C PHE A 95 -11.85 -7.76 -0.66
N CYS A 96 -12.01 -7.25 -1.89
CA CYS A 96 -13.28 -6.77 -2.42
C CYS A 96 -13.31 -7.00 -3.93
N ALA A 97 -14.31 -7.73 -4.43
CA ALA A 97 -14.51 -7.87 -5.86
C ALA A 97 -14.87 -6.49 -6.46
N PRO A 98 -14.35 -6.12 -7.65
CA PRO A 98 -14.44 -4.76 -8.17
C PRO A 98 -15.79 -4.48 -8.85
N SER A 99 -16.86 -4.51 -8.06
CA SER A 99 -18.25 -4.28 -8.50
C SER A 99 -19.11 -3.76 -7.35
N PRO A 100 -20.30 -3.19 -7.62
CA PRO A 100 -21.21 -2.81 -6.54
C PRO A 100 -21.63 -3.99 -5.66
N THR A 101 -21.83 -5.17 -6.26
CA THR A 101 -22.09 -6.41 -5.53
C THR A 101 -20.92 -6.80 -4.63
N GLY A 102 -19.69 -6.75 -5.16
CA GLY A 102 -18.49 -7.04 -4.38
C GLY A 102 -18.29 -6.10 -3.19
N LEU A 103 -18.53 -4.80 -3.40
CA LEU A 103 -18.53 -3.81 -2.33
C LEU A 103 -19.60 -4.11 -1.28
N ALA A 104 -20.84 -4.41 -1.69
CA ALA A 104 -21.91 -4.75 -0.75
C ALA A 104 -21.53 -5.94 0.14
N LEU A 105 -21.01 -7.02 -0.46
CA LEU A 105 -20.57 -8.22 0.26
C LEU A 105 -19.39 -7.91 1.20
N ALA A 106 -18.40 -7.13 0.74
CA ALA A 106 -17.26 -6.70 1.56
C ALA A 106 -17.67 -5.79 2.73
N MET A 107 -18.82 -5.10 2.60
CA MET A 107 -19.45 -4.31 3.66
C MET A 107 -20.39 -5.13 4.56
N GLY A 108 -20.50 -6.45 4.35
CA GLY A 108 -21.38 -7.33 5.12
C GLY A 108 -22.87 -7.17 4.80
N GLN A 109 -23.21 -6.58 3.65
CA GLN A 109 -24.58 -6.38 3.20
C GLN A 109 -25.08 -7.58 2.41
N SER A 110 -26.41 -7.72 2.29
CA SER A 110 -27.02 -8.69 1.39
C SER A 110 -26.65 -8.42 -0.06
N GLU A 111 -26.50 -9.49 -0.85
CA GLU A 111 -26.21 -9.38 -2.27
C GLU A 111 -27.29 -8.55 -3.01
N PRO A 112 -26.93 -7.42 -3.65
CA PRO A 112 -27.90 -6.59 -4.36
C PRO A 112 -28.32 -7.26 -5.69
N LYS A 113 -29.63 -7.32 -5.92
CA LYS A 113 -30.23 -7.92 -7.13
C LYS A 113 -30.72 -6.83 -8.09
N GLY A 114 -30.16 -6.79 -9.29
CA GLY A 114 -30.51 -5.80 -10.31
C GLY A 114 -29.71 -4.50 -10.22
N ALA A 115 -29.86 -3.63 -11.22
CA ALA A 115 -29.07 -2.41 -11.34
C ALA A 115 -29.43 -1.40 -10.23
N GLU A 116 -30.71 -1.23 -9.92
CA GLU A 116 -31.20 -0.30 -8.90
C GLU A 116 -30.65 -0.66 -7.51
N ALA A 117 -30.73 -1.94 -7.13
CA ALA A 117 -30.17 -2.41 -5.86
C ALA A 117 -28.65 -2.23 -5.82
N GLN A 118 -27.94 -2.43 -6.94
CA GLN A 118 -26.51 -2.18 -7.02
C GLN A 118 -26.16 -0.69 -6.86
N ALA A 119 -26.92 0.22 -7.46
CA ALA A 119 -26.72 1.66 -7.31
C ALA A 119 -26.97 2.11 -5.85
N LEU A 120 -28.04 1.59 -5.22
CA LEU A 120 -28.31 1.83 -3.81
C LEU A 120 -27.19 1.29 -2.92
N ALA A 121 -26.78 0.03 -3.11
CA ALA A 121 -25.73 -0.61 -2.32
C ALA A 121 -24.40 0.15 -2.43
N LEU A 122 -24.07 0.70 -3.60
CA LEU A 122 -22.90 1.54 -3.80
C LEU A 122 -22.91 2.80 -2.92
N ARG A 123 -24.06 3.49 -2.87
CA ARG A 123 -24.26 4.70 -2.03
C ARG A 123 -24.23 4.37 -0.54
N VAL A 124 -24.83 3.24 -0.14
CA VAL A 124 -24.77 2.74 1.24
C VAL A 124 -23.34 2.37 1.63
N ALA A 125 -22.59 1.69 0.76
CA ALA A 125 -21.20 1.32 1.01
C ALA A 125 -20.31 2.56 1.21
N ALA A 126 -20.40 3.56 0.32
CA ALA A 126 -19.64 4.81 0.45
C ALA A 126 -19.96 5.55 1.76
N THR A 127 -21.25 5.64 2.12
CA THR A 127 -21.69 6.22 3.39
C THR A 127 -21.10 5.47 4.59
N GLY A 128 -21.15 4.14 4.57
CA GLY A 128 -20.61 3.30 5.63
C GLY A 128 -19.10 3.45 5.81
N LEU A 129 -18.34 3.51 4.72
CA LEU A 129 -16.89 3.71 4.73
C LEU A 129 -16.50 5.08 5.32
N LEU A 130 -17.21 6.15 4.94
CA LEU A 130 -16.97 7.48 5.51
C LEU A 130 -17.33 7.54 7.01
N LYS A 131 -18.42 6.87 7.42
CA LYS A 131 -18.78 6.76 8.84
C LYS A 131 -17.76 5.96 9.65
N GLU A 132 -17.17 4.91 9.06
CA GLU A 132 -16.08 4.17 9.67
C GLU A 132 -14.86 5.08 9.91
N LEU A 133 -14.49 5.93 8.95
CA LEU A 133 -13.45 6.94 9.14
C LEU A 133 -13.81 8.02 10.16
N ALA A 134 -15.10 8.27 10.39
CA ALA A 134 -15.60 9.24 11.37
C ALA A 134 -15.55 8.72 12.82
N ASP A 135 -15.50 7.40 13.02
CA ASP A 135 -15.49 6.77 14.34
C ASP A 135 -14.17 7.04 15.11
N PRO A 136 -14.19 7.60 16.35
CA PRO A 136 -13.00 7.82 17.18
C PRO A 136 -12.16 6.56 17.43
N ALA A 137 -12.74 5.37 17.29
CA ALA A 137 -12.05 4.10 17.39
C ALA A 137 -11.35 3.65 16.08
N TYR A 138 -11.47 4.39 14.97
CA TYR A 138 -10.78 4.03 13.73
C TYR A 138 -9.26 3.92 13.97
N PRO A 139 -8.62 2.81 13.56
CA PRO A 139 -7.19 2.62 13.81
C PRO A 139 -6.33 3.66 13.08
N GLN A 140 -5.30 4.19 13.75
CA GLN A 140 -4.28 5.05 13.12
C GLN A 140 -4.87 6.27 12.36
N ARG A 141 -5.93 6.91 12.89
CA ARG A 141 -6.60 8.07 12.25
C ARG A 141 -5.66 9.17 11.82
N GLU A 142 -4.66 9.50 12.64
CA GLU A 142 -3.70 10.57 12.34
C GLU A 142 -2.79 10.21 11.15
N ASP A 143 -2.43 8.93 11.01
CA ASP A 143 -1.66 8.43 9.87
C ASP A 143 -2.54 8.42 8.61
N ALA A 144 -3.81 8.00 8.72
CA ALA A 144 -4.78 8.07 7.64
C ALA A 144 -5.01 9.52 7.17
N PHE A 145 -5.10 10.47 8.11
CA PHE A 145 -5.22 11.89 7.78
C PHE A 145 -4.02 12.40 6.99
N THR A 146 -2.81 12.04 7.43
CA THR A 146 -1.58 12.39 6.70
C THR A 146 -1.58 11.82 5.28
N LEU A 147 -1.90 10.53 5.15
CA LEU A 147 -1.98 9.87 3.85
C LEU A 147 -2.99 10.59 2.95
N ASN A 148 -4.16 10.95 3.49
CA ASN A 148 -5.17 11.71 2.78
C ASN A 148 -4.64 13.06 2.28
N GLU A 149 -3.86 13.80 3.09
CA GLU A 149 -3.29 15.06 2.62
C GLU A 149 -2.34 14.86 1.43
N THR A 150 -1.53 13.79 1.44
CA THR A 150 -0.68 13.43 0.31
C THR A 150 -1.50 13.10 -0.94
N LEU A 151 -2.56 12.30 -0.79
CA LEU A 151 -3.48 11.96 -1.88
C LEU A 151 -4.27 13.17 -2.40
N SER A 152 -4.58 14.13 -1.52
CA SER A 152 -5.21 15.41 -1.86
C SER A 152 -4.37 16.19 -2.87
N ARG A 153 -3.07 16.34 -2.56
CA ARG A 153 -2.11 17.02 -3.42
C ARG A 153 -1.92 16.30 -4.76
N ALA A 154 -2.18 14.99 -4.80
CA ALA A 154 -2.19 14.19 -6.01
C ALA A 154 -3.55 14.18 -6.77
N GLY A 155 -4.55 14.94 -6.30
CA GLY A 155 -5.84 15.09 -6.97
C GLY A 155 -6.83 13.94 -6.74
N TRP A 156 -6.70 13.20 -5.62
CA TRP A 156 -7.65 12.13 -5.29
C TRP A 156 -9.05 12.66 -4.98
N SER A 157 -10.07 12.16 -5.68
CA SER A 157 -11.44 12.72 -5.68
C SER A 157 -12.18 12.58 -4.34
N TRP A 158 -11.79 11.62 -3.50
CA TRP A 158 -12.38 11.43 -2.17
C TRP A 158 -11.80 12.33 -1.08
N SER A 159 -10.69 13.03 -1.37
CA SER A 159 -9.82 13.55 -0.32
C SER A 159 -10.49 14.52 0.65
N TRP A 160 -11.34 15.43 0.15
CA TRP A 160 -12.03 16.39 1.00
C TRP A 160 -13.09 15.74 1.90
N ARG A 161 -13.75 14.68 1.42
CA ARG A 161 -14.74 13.91 2.22
C ARG A 161 -14.05 13.10 3.29
N VAL A 162 -12.92 12.49 2.95
CA VAL A 162 -12.07 11.76 3.90
C VAL A 162 -11.51 12.70 4.97
N ALA A 163 -11.06 13.90 4.59
CA ALA A 163 -10.64 14.92 5.53
C ALA A 163 -11.79 15.30 6.48
N GLY A 164 -12.98 15.60 5.95
CA GLY A 164 -14.16 15.93 6.74
C GLY A 164 -14.59 14.82 7.69
N ALA A 165 -14.57 13.56 7.24
CA ALA A 165 -14.87 12.40 8.08
C ALA A 165 -13.84 12.22 9.20
N LEU A 166 -12.55 12.26 8.89
CA LEU A 166 -11.47 12.13 9.88
C LEU A 166 -11.47 13.28 10.90
N GLN A 167 -11.83 14.49 10.47
CA GLN A 167 -11.91 15.69 11.30
C GLN A 167 -13.26 15.89 12.00
N HIS A 168 -14.23 14.99 11.78
CA HIS A 168 -15.51 15.02 12.51
C HIS A 168 -15.33 14.85 14.03
N GLN A 169 -14.18 14.29 14.44
CA GLN A 169 -13.69 14.33 15.81
C GLN A 169 -12.30 14.97 15.83
N PRO A 170 -11.87 15.57 16.96
CA PRO A 170 -10.53 16.15 17.07
C PRO A 170 -9.43 15.11 16.79
N LEU A 171 -8.51 15.45 15.90
CA LEU A 171 -7.31 14.65 15.64
C LEU A 171 -6.24 14.94 16.69
N ARG A 172 -5.50 13.91 17.11
CA ARG A 172 -4.36 14.09 18.02
C ARG A 172 -3.14 14.63 17.26
N ALA A 173 -2.15 15.10 18.03
CA ALA A 173 -0.85 15.42 17.46
C ALA A 173 -0.25 14.18 16.79
N ARG A 174 0.31 14.37 15.59
CA ARG A 174 0.88 13.29 14.80
C ARG A 174 2.13 12.72 15.47
N ALA A 175 2.18 11.39 15.62
CA ALA A 175 3.30 10.70 16.25
C ALA A 175 4.55 10.62 15.35
N HIS A 176 4.37 10.50 14.04
CA HIS A 176 5.46 10.36 13.05
C HIS A 176 5.45 11.54 12.08
N ARG A 177 6.58 11.91 11.47
CA ARG A 177 6.60 12.89 10.35
C ARG A 177 6.82 12.14 9.04
N GLY A 178 6.25 12.60 7.93
CA GLY A 178 6.34 11.90 6.63
C GLY A 178 5.12 12.10 5.74
N SER A 179 5.04 11.40 4.60
CA SER A 179 3.92 11.51 3.65
C SER A 179 2.76 10.56 3.97
N GLY A 180 2.94 9.62 4.90
CA GLY A 180 1.97 8.55 5.17
C GLY A 180 2.13 7.35 4.23
N LEU A 181 2.86 7.50 3.13
CA LEU A 181 3.24 6.39 2.24
C LEU A 181 4.42 5.58 2.80
N ASP A 182 5.21 6.19 3.68
CA ASP A 182 6.41 5.67 4.31
C ASP A 182 6.12 4.72 5.49
N VAL A 183 5.15 3.82 5.35
CA VAL A 183 4.77 2.88 6.42
C VAL A 183 5.92 1.96 6.84
N TRP A 184 6.83 1.62 5.92
CA TRP A 184 8.01 0.80 6.21
C TRP A 184 8.96 1.45 7.22
N SER A 185 8.96 2.78 7.33
CA SER A 185 9.79 3.50 8.32
C SER A 185 9.37 3.22 9.77
N ARG A 186 8.19 2.63 9.97
CA ARG A 186 7.63 2.29 11.28
C ARG A 186 7.73 0.80 11.61
N LEU A 187 8.17 -0.03 10.66
CA LEU A 187 8.35 -1.45 10.90
C LEU A 187 9.61 -1.66 11.74
N ALA A 188 9.56 -2.60 12.67
CA ALA A 188 10.76 -3.03 13.36
C ALA A 188 11.75 -3.60 12.34
N GLU A 189 13.03 -3.27 12.50
CA GLU A 189 14.08 -3.93 11.74
C GLU A 189 14.02 -5.44 12.03
N TRP A 190 14.10 -6.23 10.98
CA TRP A 190 14.15 -7.68 11.06
C TRP A 190 15.35 -8.17 10.26
N GLU A 191 16.11 -9.09 10.84
CA GLU A 191 17.21 -9.77 10.15
C GLU A 191 16.67 -11.10 9.59
N ASP A 192 16.93 -11.36 8.31
CA ASP A 192 16.55 -12.62 7.65
C ASP A 192 17.52 -13.76 7.98
N GLU A 193 18.78 -13.41 8.25
CA GLU A 193 19.82 -14.36 8.63
C GLU A 193 19.93 -14.48 10.16
N ALA A 194 20.29 -15.66 10.63
CA ALA A 194 20.72 -15.82 12.02
C ALA A 194 21.93 -14.87 12.29
N PRO A 195 22.03 -14.28 13.50
CA PRO A 195 23.19 -13.49 13.85
C PRO A 195 24.45 -14.29 13.55
N ARG A 196 25.44 -13.65 12.90
CA ARG A 196 26.73 -14.30 12.70
C ARG A 196 27.24 -14.74 14.07
N GLY A 197 27.45 -16.04 14.23
CA GLY A 197 28.04 -16.59 15.46
C GLY A 197 29.39 -15.93 15.75
N GLU A 198 29.88 -16.08 16.98
CA GLU A 198 31.20 -15.59 17.33
C GLU A 198 32.25 -16.11 16.33
N ALA A 199 33.19 -15.23 15.94
CA ALA A 199 34.28 -15.65 15.07
C ALA A 199 35.07 -16.77 15.75
N GLY A 200 35.07 -17.96 15.15
CA GLY A 200 35.77 -19.11 15.70
C GLY A 200 37.28 -18.88 15.75
N SER A 201 37.93 -19.40 16.78
CA SER A 201 39.39 -19.42 16.92
C SER A 201 39.99 -20.78 16.53
N ALA A 202 39.28 -21.59 15.75
CA ALA A 202 39.83 -22.86 15.27
C ALA A 202 40.97 -22.57 14.28
N PRO A 203 42.16 -23.18 14.44
CA PRO A 203 43.22 -23.03 13.46
C PRO A 203 42.80 -23.63 12.12
N VAL A 204 43.28 -23.03 11.03
CA VAL A 204 43.28 -23.67 9.72
C VAL A 204 44.52 -24.56 9.68
N ASP A 205 44.35 -25.87 9.61
CA ASP A 205 45.48 -26.78 9.45
C ASP A 205 46.03 -26.75 8.01
N SER A 206 47.32 -26.99 7.88
CA SER A 206 48.04 -26.92 6.61
C SER A 206 47.52 -27.92 5.58
N GLU A 207 47.07 -29.10 6.03
CA GLU A 207 46.57 -30.15 5.14
C GLU A 207 45.18 -29.81 4.61
N SER A 208 44.28 -29.29 5.46
CA SER A 208 42.99 -28.76 5.02
C SER A 208 43.14 -27.59 4.06
N ALA A 209 44.17 -26.75 4.22
CA ALA A 209 44.47 -25.69 3.26
C ALA A 209 44.84 -26.25 1.88
N ARG A 210 45.66 -27.31 1.83
CA ARG A 210 46.02 -28.04 0.59
C ARG A 210 44.79 -28.69 -0.06
N ILE A 211 44.00 -29.43 0.72
CA ILE A 211 42.76 -30.07 0.25
C ILE A 211 41.77 -29.02 -0.26
N ARG A 212 41.66 -27.87 0.41
CA ARG A 212 40.76 -26.80 -0.02
C ARG A 212 41.22 -26.16 -1.32
N LEU A 213 42.53 -25.93 -1.48
CA LEU A 213 43.10 -25.44 -2.74
C LEU A 213 42.82 -26.41 -3.88
N GLU A 214 43.03 -27.71 -3.69
CA GLU A 214 42.74 -28.75 -4.68
C GLU A 214 41.26 -28.70 -5.11
N LYS A 215 40.33 -28.65 -4.15
CA LYS A 215 38.89 -28.51 -4.44
C LYS A 215 38.55 -27.24 -5.23
N LEU A 216 39.23 -26.13 -4.96
CA LEU A 216 39.02 -24.87 -5.69
C LEU A 216 39.54 -24.93 -7.12
N LEU A 217 40.71 -25.56 -7.33
CA LEU A 217 41.28 -25.78 -8.66
C LEU A 217 40.37 -26.69 -9.50
N GLN A 218 39.92 -27.82 -8.93
CA GLN A 218 38.98 -28.74 -9.56
C GLN A 218 37.65 -28.07 -9.92
N ALA A 219 37.04 -27.31 -8.99
CA ALA A 219 35.81 -26.57 -9.24
C ALA A 219 35.97 -25.50 -10.34
N SER A 220 37.20 -25.03 -10.56
CA SER A 220 37.55 -24.07 -11.61
C SER A 220 37.99 -24.75 -12.92
N GLY A 221 37.92 -26.08 -13.02
CA GLY A 221 38.31 -26.85 -14.21
C GLY A 221 39.82 -26.95 -14.44
N LEU A 222 40.64 -26.71 -13.42
CA LEU A 222 42.10 -26.79 -13.48
C LEU A 222 42.56 -28.11 -12.86
N ASP A 223 43.26 -28.94 -13.63
CA ASP A 223 43.76 -30.27 -13.22
C ASP A 223 45.30 -30.34 -13.20
N GLU A 224 45.97 -29.20 -13.33
CA GLU A 224 47.42 -29.12 -13.26
C GLU A 224 47.92 -29.13 -11.81
N THR A 225 49.04 -29.82 -11.57
CA THR A 225 49.67 -29.85 -10.25
C THR A 225 50.40 -28.53 -10.00
N ARG A 226 50.05 -27.83 -8.91
CA ARG A 226 50.66 -26.54 -8.53
C ARG A 226 51.38 -26.64 -7.17
N PRO A 227 52.51 -27.36 -7.08
CA PRO A 227 53.17 -27.67 -5.81
C PRO A 227 53.58 -26.41 -5.04
N THR A 228 54.12 -25.39 -5.72
CA THR A 228 54.49 -24.11 -5.09
C THR A 228 53.30 -23.35 -4.53
N GLN A 229 52.14 -23.39 -5.21
CA GLN A 229 50.90 -22.78 -4.72
C GLN A 229 50.34 -23.55 -3.52
N SER A 230 50.48 -24.88 -3.53
CA SER A 230 50.08 -25.77 -2.43
C SER A 230 50.94 -25.53 -1.19
N ASP A 231 52.26 -25.42 -1.36
CA ASP A 231 53.19 -25.11 -0.28
C ASP A 231 52.93 -23.71 0.29
N TYR A 232 52.71 -22.70 -0.58
CA TYR A 232 52.33 -21.36 -0.13
C TYR A 232 51.01 -21.36 0.64
N ALA A 233 49.99 -22.08 0.18
CA ALA A 233 48.70 -22.16 0.88
C ALA A 233 48.82 -22.83 2.26
N ALA A 234 49.68 -23.86 2.36
CA ALA A 234 49.97 -24.53 3.61
C ALA A 234 50.70 -23.62 4.61
N GLU A 235 51.69 -22.86 4.16
CA GLU A 235 52.42 -21.90 5.01
C GLU A 235 51.54 -20.71 5.41
N ALA A 236 50.72 -20.19 4.48
CA ALA A 236 49.80 -19.08 4.75
C ALA A 236 48.77 -19.42 5.84
N ALA A 237 48.39 -20.70 5.98
CA ALA A 237 47.47 -21.15 7.03
C ALA A 237 48.00 -20.86 8.45
N TYR A 238 49.32 -20.79 8.63
CA TYR A 238 49.95 -20.46 9.91
C TYR A 238 49.53 -19.07 10.43
N ALA A 239 49.40 -18.08 9.54
CA ALA A 239 49.00 -16.71 9.91
C ALA A 239 47.57 -16.64 10.48
N PHE A 240 46.72 -17.62 10.15
CA PHE A 240 45.34 -17.73 10.63
C PHE A 240 45.20 -18.63 11.87
N SER A 241 46.29 -19.15 12.41
CA SER A 241 46.27 -19.91 13.66
C SER A 241 46.13 -19.00 14.88
N PRO A 242 45.57 -19.49 16.01
CA PRO A 242 45.45 -18.72 17.24
C PRO A 242 46.77 -18.09 17.69
N ARG A 243 46.70 -16.85 18.17
CA ARG A 243 47.82 -16.17 18.81
C ARG A 243 48.19 -16.88 20.11
N ASN A 244 49.49 -16.98 20.39
CA ASN A 244 49.97 -17.57 21.64
C ASN A 244 49.94 -16.54 22.79
N GLU A 245 50.11 -15.25 22.46
CA GLU A 245 50.15 -14.14 23.42
C GLU A 245 49.29 -12.97 22.92
N GLU A 246 48.72 -12.21 23.85
CA GLU A 246 47.97 -11.00 23.53
C GLU A 246 48.89 -9.94 22.87
N GLY A 247 48.37 -9.25 21.84
CA GLY A 247 49.12 -8.23 21.11
C GLY A 247 50.20 -8.76 20.15
N ARG A 248 50.39 -10.09 20.05
CA ARG A 248 51.40 -10.70 19.17
C ARG A 248 50.74 -11.58 18.10
N PRO A 249 50.42 -11.02 16.91
CA PRO A 249 49.84 -11.82 15.82
C PRO A 249 50.85 -12.84 15.30
N ARG A 250 50.35 -13.90 14.66
CA ARG A 250 51.21 -14.80 13.87
C ARG A 250 51.54 -14.12 12.56
N VAL A 251 52.83 -13.94 12.30
CA VAL A 251 53.34 -13.32 11.08
C VAL A 251 54.09 -14.38 10.30
N LEU A 252 53.76 -14.50 9.02
CA LEU A 252 54.52 -15.26 8.04
C LEU A 252 55.28 -14.26 7.16
N LEU A 253 56.58 -14.46 6.98
CA LEU A 253 57.36 -13.80 5.95
C LEU A 253 57.51 -14.81 4.82
N ALA A 254 56.75 -14.63 3.75
CA ALA A 254 56.76 -15.46 2.54
C ALA A 254 57.35 -14.68 1.36
#